data_AF-X0KAS9-F1
#
_entry.id   AF-X0KAS9-F1
#
_cell.length_a   1.000
_cell.length_b   1.000
_cell.length_c   1.000
_cell.angle_alpha   90.00
_cell.angle_beta   90.00
_cell.angle_gamma   90.00
#
_symmetry.space_group_name_H-M   'P 1'
#
loop_
_entity.id
_entity.type
_entity.pdbx_description
1 polymer ?
#
loop_
_entity_poly.entity_id
_entity_poly.type
_entity_poly.pdbx_seq_one_letter_code
_entity_poly.pdbx_strand_id
1 'polypeptide(L)'
;MLDIEDFIEERGGNPEKIRESQRRRHAPVELVDEVIALWQDARKTQYGVTQIGTQINGVQKEIGLKKRAKEDATELLKQKEELTEKKKIQEELAAAKNAELKVKAKLVGNYVHDSVHVSDNEDNNTIERTWEPETFDKTKQAALSHHDVLLRLGGYDPVRGVKLVGHRGYCLTGYGMFLNLALVNYATAFLFNKGYTPNQPPFMLNRDQMAKTAQLSQFDEELYRVSEGPTPSESDRYLIATSEQPLSALHAEEWIQPSELPIKYCGYSTCFRKEAGSHGRDAWGVFRVHQFEKVEQFVLCGPDDSWDQFDQMMANSEEFYKSLGLPYQVVGIVTGALNNAAAKKYDLEAWFPFQKEYKELVSCSNCTDYQTRELEIRHGSKKGKQIVGGGKKEYVHALNAVSLGMIPSLVGIISLIHRYRHSVLLSEHYAAFLRTTKQRKDSLCPRCCESIFLASLSSCLLSRRPPRK
;
A
#
# COMPACT_ATOMS: atom_id res chain seq x y z
N MET A 1 9.27 4.64 8.79
CA MET A 1 10.12 5.83 8.97
C MET A 1 11.58 5.45 8.80
N LEU A 2 12.43 6.42 8.50
CA LEU A 2 13.89 6.22 8.53
C LEU A 2 14.38 5.89 9.94
N ASP A 3 15.56 5.29 10.04
CA ASP A 3 16.22 5.07 11.32
C ASP A 3 16.60 6.42 11.96
N ILE A 4 16.28 6.61 13.23
CA ILE A 4 16.64 7.84 13.96
C ILE A 4 18.17 7.98 14.02
N GLU A 5 18.91 6.88 14.10
CA GLU A 5 20.38 6.93 14.13
C GLU A 5 20.97 7.46 12.83
N ASP A 6 20.27 7.33 11.69
CA ASP A 6 20.76 7.83 10.41
C ASP A 6 20.81 9.37 10.36
N PHE A 7 20.02 10.05 11.21
CA PHE A 7 20.04 11.51 11.33
C PHE A 7 21.25 12.02 12.12
N ILE A 8 21.98 11.15 12.81
CA ILE A 8 22.92 11.55 13.86
C ILE A 8 24.36 11.13 13.50
N GLU A 9 25.20 12.10 13.13
CA GLU A 9 26.60 11.85 12.75
C GLU A 9 27.41 11.16 13.85
N GLU A 10 27.24 11.56 15.12
CA GLU A 10 27.93 10.92 16.26
C GLU A 10 27.52 9.46 16.49
N ARG A 11 26.44 8.99 15.84
CA ARG A 11 25.98 7.59 15.86
C ARG A 11 26.33 6.84 14.57
N GLY A 12 27.13 7.45 13.69
CA GLY A 12 27.49 6.87 12.39
C GLY A 12 26.46 7.10 11.29
N GLY A 13 25.46 7.95 11.54
CA GLY A 13 24.49 8.39 10.54
C GLY A 13 25.06 9.39 9.54
N ASN A 14 24.30 9.67 8.49
CA ASN A 14 24.62 10.66 7.47
C ASN A 14 23.39 11.55 7.20
N PRO A 15 23.17 12.60 8.01
CA PRO A 15 22.03 13.50 7.82
C PRO A 15 22.06 14.20 6.47
N GLU A 16 23.24 14.45 5.88
CA GLU A 16 23.32 15.07 4.56
C GLU A 16 22.74 14.19 3.46
N LYS A 17 22.88 12.86 3.57
CA LYS A 17 22.19 11.92 2.67
C LYS A 17 20.67 12.05 2.78
N ILE A 18 20.14 12.26 3.99
CA ILE A 18 18.71 12.46 4.21
C ILE A 18 18.27 13.82 3.63
N ARG A 19 19.05 14.88 3.84
CA ARG A 19 18.81 16.21 3.25
C ARG A 19 18.78 16.15 1.73
N GLU A 20 19.72 15.41 1.13
CA GLU A 20 19.74 15.23 -0.32
C GLU A 20 18.52 14.47 -0.84
N SER A 21 18.10 13.41 -0.14
CA SER A 21 16.86 12.69 -0.46
C SER A 21 15.63 13.60 -0.38
N GLN A 22 15.53 14.47 0.65
CA GLN A 22 14.47 15.46 0.78
C GLN A 22 14.50 16.50 -0.36
N ARG A 23 15.69 17.00 -0.73
CA ARG A 23 15.87 17.92 -1.88
C ARG A 23 15.36 17.27 -3.17
N ARG A 24 15.74 16.01 -3.42
CA ARG A 24 15.26 15.25 -4.58
C ARG A 24 13.74 15.08 -4.57
N ARG A 25 13.13 14.88 -3.40
CA ARG A 25 11.66 14.79 -3.24
C ARG A 25 10.93 16.14 -3.31
N HIS A 26 11.64 17.26 -3.50
CA HIS A 26 11.04 18.60 -3.40
C HIS A 26 10.38 18.86 -2.04
N ALA A 27 10.84 18.17 -1.00
CA ALA A 27 10.32 18.25 0.35
C ALA A 27 11.19 19.16 1.23
N PRO A 28 10.65 19.74 2.32
CA PRO A 28 11.40 20.64 3.19
C PRO A 28 12.62 19.94 3.81
N VAL A 29 13.79 20.55 3.66
CA VAL A 29 15.07 20.01 4.14
C VAL A 29 15.26 20.30 5.63
N GLU A 30 14.66 21.40 6.09
CA GLU A 30 14.67 21.88 7.47
C GLU A 30 14.07 20.85 8.44
N LEU A 31 13.18 19.98 7.94
CA LEU A 31 12.63 18.85 8.71
C LEU A 31 13.73 17.94 9.27
N VAL A 32 14.85 17.79 8.56
CA VAL A 32 15.99 16.97 9.02
C VAL A 32 16.62 17.63 10.26
N ASP A 33 16.83 18.95 10.22
CA ASP A 33 17.45 19.69 11.32
C ASP A 33 16.51 19.77 12.54
N GLU A 34 15.20 19.91 12.30
CA GLU A 34 14.18 19.84 13.34
C GLU A 34 14.17 18.48 14.05
N VAL A 35 14.29 17.38 13.30
CA VAL A 35 14.40 16.02 13.88
C VAL A 35 15.67 15.87 14.71
N ILE A 36 16.81 16.40 14.24
CA ILE A 36 18.08 16.39 14.99
C ILE A 36 17.94 17.17 16.29
N ALA A 37 17.33 18.36 16.26
CA ALA A 37 17.11 19.18 17.45
C ALA A 37 16.19 18.49 18.47
N LEU A 38 15.08 17.89 18.01
CA LEU A 38 14.18 17.11 18.87
C LEU A 38 14.88 15.89 19.46
N TRP A 39 15.77 15.24 18.71
CA TRP A 39 16.56 14.13 19.22
C TRP A 39 17.53 14.56 20.32
N GLN A 40 18.21 15.69 20.15
CA GLN A 40 19.11 16.24 21.18
C GLN A 40 18.35 16.58 22.46
N ASP A 41 17.18 17.18 22.34
CA ASP A 41 16.33 17.52 23.48
C ASP A 41 15.77 16.26 24.18
N ALA A 42 15.29 15.27 23.41
CA ALA A 42 14.85 13.98 23.94
C ALA A 42 15.99 13.25 24.65
N ARG A 43 17.21 13.22 24.07
CA ARG A 43 18.40 12.62 24.67
C ARG A 43 18.80 13.32 25.97
N LYS A 44 18.82 14.65 25.99
CA LYS A 44 19.13 15.45 27.20
C LYS A 44 18.12 15.17 28.32
N THR A 45 16.83 15.12 27.97
CA THR A 45 15.75 14.86 28.93
C THR A 45 15.85 13.45 29.51
N GLN A 46 16.13 12.45 28.67
CA GLN A 46 16.34 11.06 29.07
C GLN A 46 17.61 10.88 29.94
N TYR A 47 18.66 11.63 29.66
CA TYR A 47 19.86 11.66 30.50
C TYR A 47 19.54 12.22 31.90
N GLY A 48 18.68 13.25 31.99
CA GLY A 48 18.15 13.75 33.26
C GLY A 48 17.45 12.68 34.10
N VAL A 49 16.61 11.83 33.48
CA VAL A 49 16.00 10.67 34.17
C VAL A 49 17.07 9.75 34.77
N THR A 50 18.13 9.47 33.99
CA THR A 50 19.23 8.59 34.40
C THR A 50 20.02 9.19 35.58
N GLN A 51 20.25 10.50 35.58
CA GLN A 51 20.90 11.21 36.68
C GLN A 51 20.07 11.15 37.97
N ILE A 52 18.76 11.41 37.90
CA ILE A 52 17.86 11.31 39.06
C ILE A 52 17.83 9.86 39.58
N GLY A 53 17.78 8.87 38.69
CA GLY A 53 17.87 7.46 39.08
C GLY A 53 19.17 7.12 39.81
N THR A 54 20.29 7.71 39.39
CA THR A 54 21.60 7.56 40.07
C THR A 54 21.57 8.19 41.47
N GLN A 55 20.94 9.35 41.62
CA GLN A 55 20.75 10.00 42.92
C GLN A 55 19.89 9.15 43.86
N ILE A 56 18.77 8.60 43.37
CA ILE A 56 17.91 7.68 44.15
C ILE A 56 18.72 6.48 44.64
N ASN A 57 19.54 5.88 43.76
CA ASN A 57 20.40 4.75 44.14
C ASN A 57 21.45 5.13 45.20
N GLY A 58 21.97 6.36 45.14
CA GLY A 58 22.87 6.92 46.16
C GLY A 58 22.17 7.05 47.52
N VAL A 59 21.04 7.76 47.56
CA VAL A 59 20.23 7.94 48.78
C VAL A 59 19.78 6.58 49.36
N GLN A 60 19.40 5.63 48.50
CA GLN A 60 19.03 4.28 48.92
C GLN A 60 20.18 3.54 49.64
N LYS A 61 21.43 3.71 49.18
CA LYS A 61 22.60 3.14 49.85
C LYS A 61 22.81 3.78 51.23
N GLU A 62 22.69 5.10 51.33
CA GLU A 62 22.83 5.83 52.60
C GLU A 62 21.75 5.45 53.62
N ILE A 63 20.49 5.31 53.18
CA ILE A 63 19.41 4.78 54.02
C ILE A 63 19.78 3.39 54.56
N GLY A 64 20.33 2.52 53.71
CA GLY A 64 20.79 1.19 54.11
C GLY A 64 21.90 1.22 55.17
N LEU A 65 22.84 2.17 55.06
CA LEU A 65 23.91 2.35 56.05
C LEU A 65 23.36 2.86 57.39
N LYS A 66 22.52 3.90 57.39
CA LYS A 66 21.92 4.45 58.62
C LYS A 66 21.04 3.43 59.36
N LYS A 67 20.23 2.67 58.63
CA LYS A 67 19.39 1.61 59.23
C LYS A 67 20.22 0.49 59.86
N ARG A 68 21.38 0.14 59.27
CA ARG A 68 22.31 -0.83 59.89
C ARG A 68 22.98 -0.26 61.15
N ALA A 69 23.28 1.04 61.15
CA ALA A 69 23.82 1.76 62.29
C ALA A 69 22.76 2.09 63.38
N LYS A 70 21.48 1.76 63.17
CA LYS A 70 20.34 2.11 64.03
C LYS A 70 20.15 3.63 64.21
N GLU A 71 20.53 4.41 63.21
CA GLU A 71 20.34 5.86 63.16
C GLU A 71 19.02 6.25 62.49
N ASP A 72 18.55 7.48 62.76
CA ASP A 72 17.37 8.03 62.10
C ASP A 72 17.64 8.32 60.61
N ALA A 73 16.77 7.77 59.76
CA ALA A 73 16.80 7.90 58.30
C ALA A 73 15.59 8.64 57.74
N THR A 74 14.76 9.27 58.59
CA THR A 74 13.51 9.93 58.19
C THR A 74 13.73 10.99 57.10
N GLU A 75 14.77 11.82 57.22
CA GLU A 75 15.09 12.85 56.23
C GLU A 75 15.52 12.25 54.87
N LEU A 76 16.31 11.17 54.88
CA LEU A 76 16.72 10.48 53.65
C LEU A 76 15.54 9.76 52.98
N LEU A 77 14.59 9.25 53.76
CA LEU A 77 13.36 8.67 53.22
C LEU A 77 12.51 9.72 52.50
N LYS A 78 12.35 10.91 53.10
CA LYS A 78 11.67 12.04 52.47
C LYS A 78 12.36 12.50 51.19
N GLN A 79 13.69 12.64 51.22
CA GLN A 79 14.48 12.99 50.02
C GLN A 79 14.32 11.95 48.91
N LYS A 80 14.27 10.66 49.24
CA LYS A 80 14.03 9.59 48.27
C LYS A 80 12.63 9.71 47.65
N GLU A 81 11.60 9.99 48.45
CA GLU A 81 10.23 10.18 47.96
C GLU A 81 10.17 11.38 46.98
N GLU A 82 10.76 12.51 47.35
CA GLU A 82 10.84 13.70 46.47
C GLU A 82 11.58 13.41 45.15
N LEU A 83 12.71 12.68 45.21
CA LEU A 83 13.44 12.28 44.00
C LEU A 83 12.64 11.30 43.14
N THR A 84 11.86 10.42 43.75
CA THR A 84 11.01 9.45 43.04
C THR A 84 9.90 10.17 42.28
N GLU A 85 9.27 11.17 42.90
CA GLU A 85 8.25 12.00 42.23
C GLU A 85 8.86 12.84 41.10
N LYS A 86 10.01 13.48 41.34
CA LYS A 86 10.74 14.20 40.29
C LYS A 86 11.13 13.29 39.12
N LYS A 87 11.54 12.04 39.40
CA LYS A 87 11.87 11.06 38.37
C LYS A 87 10.66 10.74 37.50
N LYS A 88 9.48 10.53 38.11
CA LYS A 88 8.25 10.23 37.39
C LYS A 88 7.87 11.35 36.43
N ILE A 89 7.88 12.60 36.89
CA ILE A 89 7.60 13.78 36.03
C ILE A 89 8.61 13.86 34.87
N GLN A 90 9.89 13.61 35.15
CA GLN A 90 10.92 13.63 34.12
C GLN A 90 10.78 12.47 33.12
N GLU A 91 10.33 11.30 33.56
CA GLU A 91 10.03 10.13 32.72
C GLU A 91 8.86 10.43 31.77
N GLU A 92 7.78 11.04 32.26
CA GLU A 92 6.64 11.47 31.45
C GLU A 92 7.07 12.51 30.40
N LEU A 93 7.89 13.49 30.78
CA LEU A 93 8.43 14.49 29.85
C LEU A 93 9.34 13.85 28.78
N ALA A 94 10.20 12.91 29.19
CA ALA A 94 11.08 12.20 28.25
C ALA A 94 10.27 11.36 27.25
N ALA A 95 9.21 10.69 27.71
CA ALA A 95 8.30 9.93 26.86
C ALA A 95 7.58 10.84 25.85
N ALA A 96 7.09 12.00 26.30
CA ALA A 96 6.42 12.98 25.42
C ALA A 96 7.36 13.51 24.33
N LYS A 97 8.58 13.91 24.67
CA LYS A 97 9.58 14.39 23.70
C LYS A 97 10.00 13.31 22.70
N ASN A 98 10.13 12.06 23.16
CA ASN A 98 10.43 10.95 22.27
C ASN A 98 9.25 10.63 21.32
N ALA A 99 8.00 10.79 21.79
CA ALA A 99 6.83 10.66 20.92
C ALA A 99 6.79 11.76 19.86
N GLU A 100 7.07 13.01 20.24
CA GLU A 100 7.16 14.16 19.31
C GLU A 100 8.25 13.94 18.26
N LEU A 101 9.44 13.52 18.67
CA LEU A 101 10.54 13.15 17.77
C LEU A 101 10.08 12.12 16.72
N LYS A 102 9.42 11.05 17.15
CA LYS A 102 8.95 9.99 16.24
C LYS A 102 7.89 10.51 15.26
N VAL A 103 6.95 11.32 15.73
CA VAL A 103 5.94 11.95 14.85
C VAL A 103 6.61 12.80 13.79
N LYS A 104 7.61 13.60 14.17
CA LYS A 104 8.35 14.44 13.24
C LYS A 104 9.17 13.63 12.24
N ALA A 105 9.87 12.59 12.70
CA ALA A 105 10.68 11.70 11.86
C ALA A 105 9.84 10.95 10.82
N LYS A 106 8.57 10.65 11.10
CA LYS A 106 7.64 10.03 10.14
C LYS A 106 7.28 10.90 8.93
N LEU A 107 7.47 12.22 9.04
CA LEU A 107 7.23 13.14 7.94
C LEU A 107 8.35 13.10 6.88
N VAL A 108 9.53 12.60 7.24
CA VAL A 108 10.67 12.47 6.35
C VAL A 108 10.48 11.21 5.49
N GLY A 109 10.49 11.36 4.17
CA GLY A 109 10.32 10.25 3.24
C GLY A 109 11.50 9.28 3.25
N ASN A 110 11.29 8.10 2.69
CA ASN A 110 12.31 7.08 2.49
C ASN A 110 13.45 7.60 1.60
N TYR A 111 14.60 6.95 1.63
CA TYR A 111 15.68 7.22 0.69
C TYR A 111 15.20 6.98 -0.73
N VAL A 112 15.36 7.98 -1.59
CA VAL A 112 15.08 7.85 -3.01
C VAL A 112 16.21 7.05 -3.67
N HIS A 113 15.86 6.01 -4.43
CA HIS A 113 16.84 5.23 -5.19
C HIS A 113 17.53 6.10 -6.26
N ASP A 114 18.82 5.87 -6.51
CA ASP A 114 19.62 6.73 -7.40
C ASP A 114 19.14 6.72 -8.86
N SER A 115 18.47 5.64 -9.29
CA SER A 115 17.90 5.53 -10.63
C SER A 115 16.63 6.37 -10.86
N VAL A 116 16.05 6.99 -9.82
CA VAL A 116 14.77 7.73 -9.96
C VAL A 116 15.02 9.11 -10.55
N HIS A 117 14.28 9.45 -11.61
CA HIS A 117 14.37 10.74 -12.27
C HIS A 117 13.91 11.88 -11.35
N VAL A 118 14.77 12.88 -11.18
CA VAL A 118 14.51 13.99 -10.26
C VAL A 118 13.64 15.04 -10.93
N SER A 119 12.38 15.14 -10.49
CA SER A 119 11.42 16.15 -10.94
C SER A 119 10.23 16.24 -9.99
N ASP A 120 9.57 17.40 -10.00
CA ASP A 120 8.31 17.65 -9.30
C ASP A 120 7.09 17.62 -10.24
N ASN A 121 7.30 17.31 -11.51
CA ASN A 121 6.23 17.21 -12.50
C ASN A 121 6.13 15.77 -13.03
N GLU A 122 4.97 15.14 -12.85
CA GLU A 122 4.65 13.81 -13.36
C GLU A 122 4.67 13.74 -14.90
N ASP A 123 4.54 14.86 -15.62
CA ASP A 123 4.76 14.89 -17.08
C ASP A 123 6.20 14.49 -17.47
N ASN A 124 7.15 14.55 -16.52
CA ASN A 124 8.54 14.13 -16.71
C ASN A 124 8.79 12.68 -16.26
N ASN A 125 7.73 11.90 -15.99
CA ASN A 125 7.87 10.46 -15.74
C ASN A 125 8.58 9.80 -16.94
N THR A 126 9.55 8.92 -16.66
CA THR A 126 10.35 8.27 -17.69
C THR A 126 9.60 7.07 -18.27
N ILE A 127 9.55 6.93 -19.60
CA ILE A 127 9.01 5.71 -20.22
C ILE A 127 10.11 4.65 -20.21
N GLU A 128 9.95 3.63 -19.38
CA GLU A 128 10.94 2.58 -19.18
C GLU A 128 10.77 1.46 -20.21
N ARG A 129 9.51 1.06 -20.46
CA ARG A 129 9.15 -0.04 -21.35
C ARG A 129 7.79 0.21 -21.98
N THR A 130 7.57 -0.34 -23.17
CA THR A 130 6.27 -0.35 -23.84
C THR A 130 5.97 -1.74 -24.36
N TRP A 131 4.69 -2.09 -24.39
CA TRP A 131 4.24 -3.33 -25.03
C TRP A 131 2.90 -3.12 -25.74
N GLU A 132 2.83 -3.62 -26.96
CA GLU A 132 1.65 -3.51 -27.82
C GLU A 132 1.45 -4.85 -28.54
N PRO A 133 0.22 -5.40 -28.61
CA PRO A 133 -0.05 -6.58 -29.44
C PRO A 133 0.07 -6.21 -30.93
N GLU A 134 0.39 -7.17 -31.80
CA GLU A 134 0.58 -6.92 -33.25
C GLU A 134 -0.63 -6.24 -33.93
N THR A 135 -1.83 -6.48 -33.41
CA THR A 135 -3.07 -5.90 -33.92
C THR A 135 -3.30 -4.45 -33.48
N PHE A 136 -2.46 -3.92 -32.59
CA PHE A 136 -2.60 -2.59 -32.03
C PHE A 136 -2.29 -1.50 -33.06
N ASP A 137 -3.08 -0.44 -32.98
CA ASP A 137 -2.99 0.71 -33.88
C ASP A 137 -3.48 1.93 -33.10
N LYS A 138 -2.52 2.72 -32.62
CA LYS A 138 -2.79 3.89 -31.77
C LYS A 138 -3.65 4.95 -32.46
N THR A 139 -3.77 4.94 -33.79
CA THR A 139 -4.55 5.92 -34.56
C THR A 139 -6.05 5.70 -34.46
N LYS A 140 -6.48 4.45 -34.22
CA LYS A 140 -7.90 4.08 -34.12
C LYS A 140 -8.48 4.47 -32.76
N GLN A 141 -9.52 5.30 -32.82
CA GLN A 141 -10.33 5.64 -31.65
C GLN A 141 -11.48 4.65 -31.47
N ALA A 142 -11.75 4.24 -30.24
CA ALA A 142 -12.98 3.52 -29.92
C ALA A 142 -14.18 4.47 -30.05
N ALA A 143 -15.31 3.99 -30.59
CA ALA A 143 -16.50 4.83 -30.76
C ALA A 143 -17.27 5.07 -29.46
N LEU A 144 -17.02 4.27 -28.42
CA LEU A 144 -17.69 4.34 -27.13
C LEU A 144 -16.68 4.39 -26.01
N SER A 145 -17.01 5.16 -24.99
CA SER A 145 -16.31 5.17 -23.71
C SER A 145 -16.61 3.90 -22.91
N HIS A 146 -15.81 3.60 -21.89
CA HIS A 146 -16.03 2.41 -21.06
C HIS A 146 -17.39 2.38 -20.35
N HIS A 147 -17.87 3.55 -19.93
CA HIS A 147 -19.13 3.67 -19.22
C HIS A 147 -20.33 3.49 -20.17
N ASP A 148 -20.23 4.00 -21.40
CA ASP A 148 -21.24 3.73 -22.44
C ASP A 148 -21.34 2.24 -22.77
N VAL A 149 -20.19 1.57 -22.89
CA VAL A 149 -20.20 0.13 -23.15
C VAL A 149 -20.80 -0.63 -21.97
N LEU A 150 -20.42 -0.29 -20.73
CA LEU A 150 -21.00 -0.91 -19.54
C LEU A 150 -22.51 -0.69 -19.43
N LEU A 151 -23.02 0.51 -19.76
CA LEU A 151 -24.46 0.78 -19.78
C LEU A 151 -25.18 -0.10 -20.81
N ARG A 152 -24.63 -0.18 -22.03
CA ARG A 152 -25.23 -0.96 -23.13
C ARG A 152 -25.23 -2.47 -22.86
N LEU A 153 -24.22 -2.96 -22.17
CA LEU A 153 -24.13 -4.36 -21.74
C LEU A 153 -25.06 -4.69 -20.57
N GLY A 154 -25.70 -3.69 -19.94
CA GLY A 154 -26.34 -3.89 -18.64
C GLY A 154 -25.36 -4.38 -17.58
N GLY A 155 -24.13 -3.87 -17.65
CA GLY A 155 -23.00 -4.25 -16.81
C GLY A 155 -22.89 -3.44 -15.51
N TYR A 156 -23.55 -2.30 -15.43
CA TYR A 156 -23.66 -1.51 -14.21
C TYR A 156 -24.88 -0.59 -14.21
N ASP A 157 -25.28 -0.14 -13.02
CA ASP A 157 -26.34 0.83 -12.77
C ASP A 157 -25.81 2.01 -11.95
N PRO A 158 -25.43 3.13 -12.59
CA PRO A 158 -24.97 4.32 -11.89
C PRO A 158 -26.12 5.11 -11.27
N VAL A 159 -27.34 5.05 -11.81
CA VAL A 159 -28.47 5.84 -11.32
C VAL A 159 -28.89 5.37 -9.94
N ARG A 160 -29.06 4.05 -9.77
CA ARG A 160 -29.38 3.47 -8.46
C ARG A 160 -28.18 3.50 -7.52
N GLY A 161 -26.96 3.34 -8.03
CA GLY A 161 -25.74 3.48 -7.24
C GLY A 161 -25.62 4.86 -6.60
N VAL A 162 -25.76 5.93 -7.39
CA VAL A 162 -25.73 7.31 -6.88
C VAL A 162 -26.87 7.58 -5.89
N LYS A 163 -28.05 7.02 -6.13
CA LYS A 163 -29.18 7.13 -5.18
C LYS A 163 -28.85 6.54 -3.81
N LEU A 164 -28.03 5.47 -3.75
CA LEU A 164 -27.74 4.75 -2.51
C LEU A 164 -26.59 5.37 -1.71
N VAL A 165 -25.50 5.78 -2.37
CA VAL A 165 -24.26 6.20 -1.68
C VAL A 165 -23.77 7.59 -2.07
N GLY A 166 -24.48 8.28 -2.97
CA GLY A 166 -24.10 9.60 -3.47
C GLY A 166 -23.14 9.54 -4.67
N HIS A 167 -22.44 10.65 -4.91
CA HIS A 167 -21.50 10.79 -6.03
C HIS A 167 -20.51 9.62 -6.11
N ARG A 168 -20.12 9.19 -7.33
CA ARG A 168 -19.32 7.98 -7.62
C ARG A 168 -19.94 6.64 -7.19
N GLY A 169 -21.19 6.62 -6.71
CA GLY A 169 -21.93 5.40 -6.44
C GLY A 169 -22.31 4.62 -7.70
N TYR A 170 -22.14 3.30 -7.67
CA TYR A 170 -22.51 2.39 -8.76
C TYR A 170 -22.97 1.03 -8.21
N CYS A 171 -23.71 0.28 -9.01
CA CYS A 171 -23.93 -1.15 -8.79
C CYS A 171 -23.43 -1.91 -10.02
N LEU A 172 -22.53 -2.89 -9.87
CA LEU A 172 -22.27 -3.83 -10.97
C LEU A 172 -23.47 -4.77 -11.13
N THR A 173 -23.88 -4.98 -12.37
CA THR A 173 -25.03 -5.81 -12.71
C THR A 173 -24.68 -6.72 -13.89
N GLY A 174 -25.44 -7.80 -14.07
CA GLY A 174 -25.32 -8.70 -15.21
C GLY A 174 -23.87 -9.09 -15.55
N TYR A 175 -23.47 -8.81 -16.79
CA TYR A 175 -22.14 -9.17 -17.30
C TYR A 175 -20.99 -8.41 -16.63
N GLY A 176 -21.20 -7.19 -16.12
CA GLY A 176 -20.14 -6.44 -15.43
C GLY A 176 -19.77 -7.09 -14.10
N MET A 177 -20.75 -7.61 -13.38
CA MET A 177 -20.51 -8.39 -12.14
C MET A 177 -19.75 -9.69 -12.43
N PHE A 178 -20.16 -10.47 -13.44
CA PHE A 178 -19.46 -11.70 -13.80
C PHE A 178 -18.04 -11.46 -14.29
N LEU A 179 -17.81 -10.41 -15.08
CA LEU A 179 -16.47 -10.05 -15.55
C LEU A 179 -15.58 -9.65 -14.37
N ASN A 180 -16.10 -8.90 -13.39
CA ASN A 180 -15.37 -8.58 -12.17
C ASN A 180 -14.93 -9.87 -11.46
N LEU A 181 -15.85 -10.79 -11.18
CA LEU A 181 -15.50 -12.07 -10.52
C LEU A 181 -14.50 -12.91 -11.32
N ALA A 182 -14.64 -12.97 -12.65
CA ALA A 182 -13.73 -13.72 -13.52
C ALA A 182 -12.30 -13.16 -13.43
N LEU A 183 -12.17 -11.84 -13.39
CA LEU A 183 -10.89 -11.15 -13.25
C LEU A 183 -10.24 -11.39 -11.88
N VAL A 184 -11.04 -11.45 -10.79
CA VAL A 184 -10.53 -11.74 -9.43
C VAL A 184 -9.85 -13.10 -9.47
N ASN A 185 -10.61 -14.09 -9.96
CA ASN A 185 -10.20 -15.47 -9.97
C ASN A 185 -8.99 -15.68 -10.87
N TYR A 186 -8.96 -15.03 -12.04
CA TYR A 186 -7.82 -15.12 -12.95
C TYR A 186 -6.55 -14.53 -12.35
N ALA A 187 -6.59 -13.31 -11.79
CA ALA A 187 -5.42 -12.69 -11.16
C ALA A 187 -4.92 -13.49 -9.96
N THR A 188 -5.85 -14.02 -9.14
CA THR A 188 -5.50 -14.83 -7.97
C THR A 188 -4.83 -16.14 -8.38
N ALA A 189 -5.39 -16.85 -9.37
CA ALA A 189 -4.81 -18.08 -9.89
C ALA A 189 -3.46 -17.84 -10.58
N PHE A 190 -3.33 -16.72 -11.30
CA PHE A 190 -2.09 -16.31 -11.96
C PHE A 190 -0.94 -16.14 -10.95
N LEU A 191 -1.18 -15.41 -9.85
CA LEU A 191 -0.18 -15.24 -8.79
C LEU A 191 0.07 -16.52 -7.99
N PHE A 192 -0.98 -17.30 -7.72
CA PHE A 192 -0.83 -18.60 -7.04
C PHE A 192 0.13 -19.53 -7.79
N ASN A 193 -0.01 -19.61 -9.13
CA ASN A 193 0.89 -20.39 -9.98
C ASN A 193 2.34 -19.86 -10.02
N LYS A 194 2.58 -18.64 -9.51
CA LYS A 194 3.90 -18.02 -9.34
C LYS A 194 4.42 -18.12 -7.91
N GLY A 195 3.78 -18.92 -7.05
CA GLY A 195 4.20 -19.17 -5.67
C GLY A 195 3.75 -18.12 -4.66
N TYR A 196 2.78 -17.26 -5.00
CA TYR A 196 2.17 -16.36 -4.03
C TYR A 196 1.09 -17.10 -3.23
N THR A 197 1.00 -16.80 -1.94
CA THR A 197 -0.04 -17.33 -1.06
C THR A 197 -1.29 -16.45 -1.11
N PRO A 198 -2.45 -16.94 -1.56
CA PRO A 198 -3.70 -16.18 -1.57
C PRO A 198 -4.11 -15.80 -0.15
N ASN A 199 -4.46 -14.54 0.07
CA ASN A 199 -4.82 -14.02 1.37
C ASN A 199 -5.95 -12.99 1.20
N GLN A 200 -7.05 -13.15 1.95
CA GLN A 200 -8.09 -12.14 2.08
C GLN A 200 -7.97 -11.51 3.48
N PRO A 201 -7.31 -10.36 3.62
CA PRO A 201 -7.17 -9.71 4.91
C PRO A 201 -8.50 -9.08 5.37
N PRO A 202 -8.61 -8.70 6.66
CA PRO A 202 -9.73 -7.88 7.14
C PRO A 202 -9.84 -6.56 6.38
N PHE A 203 -11.07 -6.13 6.07
CA PHE A 203 -11.32 -4.89 5.33
C PHE A 203 -11.32 -3.64 6.21
N MET A 204 -11.02 -3.79 7.50
CA MET A 204 -10.89 -2.72 8.46
C MET A 204 -9.74 -3.00 9.41
N LEU A 205 -9.03 -1.95 9.82
CA LEU A 205 -7.97 -2.00 10.83
C LEU A 205 -8.31 -1.12 12.02
N ASN A 206 -7.83 -1.50 13.20
CA ASN A 206 -7.84 -0.61 14.36
C ASN A 206 -6.99 0.63 14.06
N ARG A 207 -7.34 1.78 14.65
CA ARG A 207 -6.64 3.06 14.49
C ARG A 207 -5.11 2.93 14.59
N ASP A 208 -4.62 2.24 15.61
CA ASP A 208 -3.18 2.13 15.87
C ASP A 208 -2.44 1.32 14.81
N GLN A 209 -3.08 0.28 14.25
CA GLN A 209 -2.51 -0.51 13.16
C GLN A 209 -2.56 0.25 11.83
N MET A 210 -3.65 0.97 11.58
CA MET A 210 -3.75 1.85 10.41
C MET A 210 -2.69 2.95 10.44
N ALA A 211 -2.43 3.55 11.62
CA ALA A 211 -1.44 4.62 11.78
C ALA A 211 0.02 4.16 11.55
N LYS A 212 0.30 2.85 11.58
CA LYS A 212 1.60 2.28 11.25
C LYS A 212 1.79 2.03 9.74
N THR A 213 0.70 1.98 8.99
CA THR A 213 0.68 1.55 7.58
C THR A 213 0.21 2.65 6.61
N ALA A 214 -0.46 3.68 7.12
CA ALA A 214 -0.91 4.85 6.38
C ALA A 214 -0.18 6.12 6.84
N GLN A 215 -0.03 7.06 5.91
CA GLN A 215 0.47 8.42 6.18
C GLN A 215 -0.62 9.28 6.82
N LEU A 216 -0.22 10.33 7.53
CA LEU A 216 -1.16 11.23 8.21
C LEU A 216 -2.15 11.89 7.24
N SER A 217 -1.69 12.35 6.07
CA SER A 217 -2.55 12.93 5.02
C SER A 217 -3.63 11.95 4.54
N GLN A 218 -3.35 10.65 4.53
CA GLN A 218 -4.30 9.63 4.07
C GLN A 218 -5.50 9.48 5.01
N PHE A 219 -5.38 9.81 6.31
CA PHE A 219 -6.51 9.77 7.24
C PHE A 219 -7.61 10.75 6.84
N ASP A 220 -7.22 11.95 6.41
CA ASP A 220 -8.14 13.01 6.04
C ASP A 220 -8.67 12.78 4.62
N GLU A 221 -7.78 12.48 3.68
CA GLU A 221 -8.10 12.50 2.24
C GLU A 221 -8.59 11.16 1.66
N GLU A 222 -8.16 10.03 2.22
CA GLU A 222 -8.37 8.70 1.61
C GLU A 222 -9.24 7.77 2.48
N LEU A 223 -9.01 7.72 3.80
CA LEU A 223 -9.55 6.66 4.67
C LEU A 223 -10.93 6.97 5.23
N TYR A 224 -11.86 6.02 5.09
CA TYR A 224 -13.15 6.07 5.79
C TYR A 224 -12.99 5.58 7.24
N ARG A 225 -13.56 6.34 8.18
CA ARG A 225 -13.60 6.01 9.61
C ARG A 225 -14.91 5.29 9.95
N VAL A 226 -14.80 4.19 10.69
CA VAL A 226 -15.89 3.43 11.28
C VAL A 226 -15.84 3.67 12.79
N SER A 227 -16.83 4.39 13.32
CA SER A 227 -16.91 4.78 14.73
C SER A 227 -18.31 4.56 15.27
N GLU A 228 -18.42 4.25 16.56
CA GLU A 228 -19.69 4.14 17.30
C GLU A 228 -20.22 5.51 17.76
N GLY A 229 -19.40 6.56 17.69
CA GLY A 229 -19.74 7.90 18.15
C GLY A 229 -19.28 9.02 17.20
N PRO A 230 -19.73 10.26 17.43
CA PRO A 230 -19.31 11.40 16.63
C PRO A 230 -17.83 11.76 16.88
N THR A 231 -17.37 11.59 18.11
CA THR A 231 -16.01 11.91 18.55
C THR A 231 -15.05 10.77 18.28
N PRO A 232 -13.83 11.03 17.79
CA PRO A 232 -12.80 10.01 17.67
C PRO A 232 -12.54 9.27 18.97
N SER A 233 -12.46 7.95 18.87
CA SER A 233 -12.22 7.06 20.00
C SER A 233 -11.11 6.05 19.67
N GLU A 234 -10.52 5.44 20.69
CA GLU A 234 -9.50 4.39 20.50
C GLU A 234 -10.08 3.10 19.89
N SER A 235 -11.40 2.87 20.02
CA SER A 235 -12.08 1.75 19.38
C SER A 235 -12.43 2.01 17.91
N ASP A 236 -12.16 3.22 17.40
CA ASP A 236 -12.38 3.56 15.99
C ASP A 236 -11.55 2.63 15.09
N ARG A 237 -12.20 2.23 13.99
CA ARG A 237 -11.59 1.44 12.94
C ARG A 237 -11.59 2.24 11.64
N TYR A 238 -10.73 1.85 10.71
CA TYR A 238 -10.63 2.48 9.40
C TYR A 238 -10.77 1.43 8.33
N LEU A 239 -11.61 1.70 7.33
CA LEU A 239 -11.69 0.86 6.13
C LEU A 239 -10.39 0.98 5.35
N ILE A 240 -9.93 -0.14 4.81
CA ILE A 240 -8.66 -0.19 4.08
C ILE A 240 -8.79 0.47 2.69
N ALA A 241 -7.77 1.22 2.29
CA ALA A 241 -7.65 1.79 0.94
C ALA A 241 -6.92 0.84 -0.03
N THR A 242 -6.30 -0.21 0.51
CA THR A 242 -5.49 -1.22 -0.20
C THR A 242 -5.28 -2.45 0.69
N SER A 243 -5.19 -3.66 0.09
CA SER A 243 -4.76 -4.88 0.80
C SER A 243 -3.37 -4.76 1.41
N GLU A 244 -2.51 -3.87 0.89
CA GLU A 244 -1.17 -3.60 1.43
C GLU A 244 -1.20 -3.22 2.92
N GLN A 245 -2.17 -2.41 3.35
CA GLN A 245 -2.28 -1.93 4.74
C GLN A 245 -2.39 -3.10 5.73
N PRO A 246 -3.38 -4.00 5.62
CA PRO A 246 -3.45 -5.14 6.53
C PRO A 246 -2.35 -6.18 6.26
N LEU A 247 -1.91 -6.39 5.01
CA LEU A 247 -0.86 -7.37 4.70
C LEU A 247 0.50 -6.98 5.28
N SER A 248 0.86 -5.69 5.24
CA SER A 248 2.08 -5.20 5.88
C SER A 248 2.03 -5.39 7.39
N ALA A 249 0.87 -5.17 8.03
CA ALA A 249 0.69 -5.35 9.46
C ALA A 249 0.59 -6.81 9.93
N LEU A 250 0.45 -7.80 9.04
CA LEU A 250 0.31 -9.22 9.42
C LEU A 250 1.46 -9.72 10.29
N HIS A 251 2.67 -9.29 9.98
CA HIS A 251 3.89 -9.72 10.65
C HIS A 251 4.43 -8.67 11.63
N ALA A 252 3.58 -7.74 12.07
CA ALA A 252 3.98 -6.69 12.99
C ALA A 252 4.61 -7.28 14.26
N GLU A 253 5.74 -6.70 14.68
CA GLU A 253 6.51 -7.05 15.87
C GLU A 253 7.24 -8.41 15.82
N GLU A 254 7.19 -9.12 14.68
CA GLU A 254 7.83 -10.43 14.50
C GLU A 254 9.34 -10.36 14.18
N TRP A 255 9.98 -11.52 14.29
CA TRP A 255 11.36 -11.79 13.85
C TRP A 255 11.31 -12.89 12.80
N ILE A 256 11.51 -12.52 11.53
CA ILE A 256 11.43 -13.44 10.39
C ILE A 256 12.81 -14.03 10.13
N GLN A 257 12.92 -15.36 10.08
CA GLN A 257 14.18 -16.01 9.74
C GLN A 257 14.48 -15.89 8.25
N PRO A 258 15.77 -15.80 7.84
CA PRO A 258 16.14 -15.76 6.43
C PRO A 258 15.60 -16.94 5.61
N SER A 259 15.46 -18.12 6.23
CA SER A 259 14.90 -19.31 5.60
C SER A 259 13.40 -19.23 5.27
N GLU A 260 12.69 -18.26 5.83
CA GLU A 260 11.25 -18.02 5.56
C GLU A 260 11.05 -17.01 4.42
N LEU A 261 12.11 -16.30 4.01
CA LEU A 261 12.06 -15.28 2.98
C LEU A 261 12.39 -15.86 1.59
N PRO A 262 11.81 -15.30 0.51
CA PRO A 262 10.79 -14.25 0.50
C PRO A 262 9.38 -14.79 0.82
N ILE A 263 8.62 -14.04 1.63
CA ILE A 263 7.19 -14.29 1.88
C ILE A 263 6.39 -13.52 0.84
N LYS A 264 5.54 -14.21 0.07
CA LYS A 264 4.79 -13.64 -1.05
C LYS A 264 3.28 -13.82 -0.84
N TYR A 265 2.53 -12.73 -0.77
CA TYR A 265 1.07 -12.72 -0.62
C TYR A 265 0.36 -12.20 -1.87
N CYS A 266 -0.69 -12.92 -2.27
CA CYS A 266 -1.69 -12.49 -3.24
C CYS A 266 -2.93 -11.99 -2.47
N GLY A 267 -2.98 -10.69 -2.20
CA GLY A 267 -4.00 -10.03 -1.37
C GLY A 267 -5.27 -9.67 -2.13
N TYR A 268 -6.39 -10.31 -1.84
CA TYR A 268 -7.69 -9.90 -2.38
C TYR A 268 -8.48 -9.09 -1.35
N SER A 269 -8.93 -7.89 -1.73
CA SER A 269 -9.86 -7.12 -0.89
C SER A 269 -10.74 -6.17 -1.69
N THR A 270 -11.82 -5.74 -1.04
CA THR A 270 -12.49 -4.49 -1.41
C THR A 270 -11.70 -3.33 -0.79
N CYS A 271 -11.42 -2.31 -1.59
CA CYS A 271 -10.71 -1.10 -1.24
C CYS A 271 -11.69 0.07 -1.16
N PHE A 272 -11.52 0.93 -0.16
CA PHE A 272 -12.38 2.09 0.10
C PHE A 272 -11.56 3.38 0.09
N ARG A 273 -11.91 4.33 -0.78
CA ARG A 273 -11.21 5.62 -0.90
C ARG A 273 -12.19 6.79 -0.95
N LYS A 274 -12.01 7.79 -0.10
CA LYS A 274 -12.81 9.03 -0.09
C LYS A 274 -12.66 9.86 -1.36
N GLU A 275 -11.52 9.78 -2.05
CA GLU A 275 -11.25 10.51 -3.30
C GLU A 275 -11.42 12.04 -3.18
N ALA A 276 -11.14 12.62 -2.00
CA ALA A 276 -11.45 14.01 -1.67
C ALA A 276 -10.72 15.05 -2.57
N GLY A 277 -9.49 14.75 -3.02
CA GLY A 277 -8.68 15.65 -3.86
C GLY A 277 -8.99 15.62 -5.37
N SER A 278 -9.96 14.83 -5.82
CA SER A 278 -10.19 14.55 -7.25
C SER A 278 -11.52 15.10 -7.79
N HIS A 279 -12.09 16.14 -7.18
CA HIS A 279 -13.40 16.68 -7.57
C HIS A 279 -13.52 16.91 -9.09
N GLY A 280 -14.51 16.24 -9.71
CA GLY A 280 -14.82 16.33 -11.13
C GLY A 280 -13.96 15.48 -12.07
N ARG A 281 -12.78 14.99 -11.65
CA ARG A 281 -11.92 14.13 -12.50
C ARG A 281 -12.46 12.70 -12.58
N ASP A 282 -12.50 12.17 -13.81
CA ASP A 282 -12.96 10.82 -14.15
C ASP A 282 -14.29 10.44 -13.46
N ALA A 283 -15.23 11.38 -13.40
CA ALA A 283 -16.48 11.23 -12.65
C ALA A 283 -17.47 10.24 -13.29
N TRP A 284 -17.25 9.82 -14.54
CA TRP A 284 -18.17 8.98 -15.29
C TRP A 284 -17.70 7.53 -15.38
N GLY A 285 -18.64 6.62 -15.18
CA GLY A 285 -18.39 5.19 -15.12
C GLY A 285 -17.77 4.78 -13.80
N VAL A 286 -16.81 3.86 -13.88
CA VAL A 286 -16.29 3.15 -12.71
C VAL A 286 -14.75 3.28 -12.57
N PHE A 287 -14.09 4.10 -13.40
CA PHE A 287 -12.63 4.24 -13.37
C PHE A 287 -12.10 4.81 -12.04
N ARG A 288 -12.78 5.82 -11.47
CA ARG A 288 -12.46 6.41 -10.17
C ARG A 288 -13.69 6.43 -9.27
N VAL A 289 -13.73 5.54 -8.27
CA VAL A 289 -14.90 5.27 -7.42
C VAL A 289 -14.50 5.08 -5.96
N HIS A 290 -15.46 5.21 -5.04
CA HIS A 290 -15.20 5.08 -3.60
C HIS A 290 -14.96 3.64 -3.13
N GLN A 291 -15.43 2.66 -3.89
CA GLN A 291 -15.34 1.24 -3.58
C GLN A 291 -14.87 0.50 -4.84
N PHE A 292 -13.89 -0.37 -4.73
CA PHE A 292 -13.44 -1.22 -5.83
C PHE A 292 -12.72 -2.47 -5.33
N GLU A 293 -12.73 -3.55 -6.10
CA GLU A 293 -11.94 -4.74 -5.79
C GLU A 293 -10.51 -4.64 -6.33
N LYS A 294 -9.57 -5.25 -5.61
CA LYS A 294 -8.16 -5.29 -5.99
C LYS A 294 -7.52 -6.63 -5.64
N VAL A 295 -6.65 -7.12 -6.51
CA VAL A 295 -5.70 -8.21 -6.22
C VAL A 295 -4.30 -7.62 -6.14
N GLU A 296 -3.63 -7.83 -5.01
CA GLU A 296 -2.37 -7.20 -4.61
C GLU A 296 -1.24 -8.24 -4.57
N GLN A 297 -0.07 -7.88 -5.08
CA GLN A 297 1.19 -8.55 -4.77
C GLN A 297 1.81 -7.84 -3.56
N PHE A 298 2.08 -8.57 -2.48
CA PHE A 298 2.83 -8.05 -1.35
C PHE A 298 3.98 -9.01 -1.02
N VAL A 299 5.19 -8.49 -0.89
CA VAL A 299 6.39 -9.29 -0.67
C VAL A 299 7.17 -8.74 0.52
N LEU A 300 7.51 -9.63 1.46
CA LEU A 300 8.56 -9.41 2.44
C LEU A 300 9.79 -10.20 2.02
N CYS A 301 10.94 -9.56 1.90
CA CYS A 301 12.18 -10.20 1.47
C CYS A 301 13.40 -9.71 2.27
N GLY A 302 14.54 -10.38 2.09
CA GLY A 302 15.81 -9.90 2.61
C GLY A 302 16.20 -8.57 1.94
N PRO A 303 17.02 -7.73 2.60
CA PRO A 303 17.50 -6.47 2.01
C PRO A 303 18.21 -6.65 0.67
N ASP A 304 19.02 -7.71 0.55
CA ASP A 304 19.81 -8.01 -0.64
C ASP A 304 18.96 -8.44 -1.86
N ASP A 305 17.79 -9.05 -1.62
CA ASP A 305 16.91 -9.56 -2.69
C ASP A 305 15.88 -8.52 -3.17
N SER A 306 15.83 -7.35 -2.52
CA SER A 306 14.70 -6.44 -2.61
C SER A 306 14.49 -5.86 -4.02
N TRP A 307 15.57 -5.48 -4.71
CA TRP A 307 15.46 -4.95 -6.07
C TRP A 307 15.13 -6.03 -7.10
N ASP A 308 15.60 -7.26 -6.90
CA ASP A 308 15.22 -8.39 -7.75
C ASP A 308 13.73 -8.74 -7.57
N GLN A 309 13.21 -8.69 -6.34
CA GLN A 309 11.77 -8.86 -6.10
C GLN A 309 10.95 -7.73 -6.72
N PHE A 310 11.44 -6.49 -6.69
CA PHE A 310 10.77 -5.35 -7.34
C PHE A 310 10.60 -5.57 -8.85
N ASP A 311 11.67 -5.99 -9.53
CA ASP A 311 11.63 -6.27 -10.97
C ASP A 311 10.74 -7.51 -11.27
N GLN A 312 10.78 -8.55 -10.44
CA GLN A 312 9.89 -9.71 -10.56
C GLN A 312 8.41 -9.35 -10.40
N MET A 313 8.07 -8.50 -9.42
CA MET A 313 6.70 -8.05 -9.18
C MET A 313 6.16 -7.23 -10.35
N MET A 314 6.98 -6.34 -10.92
CA MET A 314 6.62 -5.59 -12.11
C MET A 314 6.47 -6.53 -13.33
N ALA A 315 7.38 -7.49 -13.51
CA ALA A 315 7.29 -8.47 -14.58
C ALA A 315 6.01 -9.33 -14.50
N ASN A 316 5.57 -9.71 -13.30
CA ASN A 316 4.31 -10.41 -13.10
C ASN A 316 3.11 -9.58 -13.56
N SER A 317 3.08 -8.28 -13.21
CA SER A 317 2.04 -7.37 -13.69
C SER A 317 2.10 -7.24 -15.21
N GLU A 318 3.28 -7.00 -15.78
CA GLU A 318 3.48 -6.93 -17.23
C GLU A 318 2.97 -8.18 -17.98
N GLU A 319 3.30 -9.38 -17.50
CA GLU A 319 2.85 -10.66 -18.06
C GLU A 319 1.33 -10.82 -17.95
N PHE A 320 0.74 -10.42 -16.82
CA PHE A 320 -0.71 -10.45 -16.63
C PHE A 320 -1.42 -9.57 -17.68
N TYR A 321 -0.98 -8.32 -17.87
CA TYR A 321 -1.58 -7.41 -18.86
C TYR A 321 -1.32 -7.84 -20.31
N LYS A 322 -0.16 -8.46 -20.59
CA LYS A 322 0.12 -9.12 -21.88
C LYS A 322 -0.89 -10.23 -22.17
N SER A 323 -1.17 -11.08 -21.18
CA SER A 323 -2.12 -12.20 -21.33
C SER A 323 -3.55 -11.74 -21.63
N LEU A 324 -3.92 -10.52 -21.20
CA LEU A 324 -5.20 -9.88 -21.50
C LEU A 324 -5.21 -9.15 -22.85
N GLY A 325 -4.09 -9.04 -23.54
CA GLY A 325 -3.97 -8.30 -24.79
C GLY A 325 -4.12 -6.78 -24.64
N LEU A 326 -3.81 -6.24 -23.46
CA LEU A 326 -3.92 -4.81 -23.15
C LEU A 326 -2.60 -4.10 -23.49
N PRO A 327 -2.54 -3.19 -24.48
CA PRO A 327 -1.34 -2.40 -24.74
C PRO A 327 -1.06 -1.46 -23.57
N TYR A 328 0.21 -1.31 -23.19
CA TYR A 328 0.61 -0.49 -22.05
C TYR A 328 2.01 0.11 -22.21
N GLN A 329 2.32 1.03 -21.31
CA GLN A 329 3.66 1.52 -21.02
C GLN A 329 3.96 1.37 -19.53
N VAL A 330 5.22 1.13 -19.19
CA VAL A 330 5.72 1.17 -17.82
C VAL A 330 6.46 2.49 -17.64
N VAL A 331 6.07 3.26 -16.64
CA VAL A 331 6.64 4.58 -16.36
C VAL A 331 7.37 4.60 -15.01
N GLY A 332 8.56 5.20 -15.01
CA GLY A 332 9.33 5.55 -13.83
C GLY A 332 8.81 6.83 -13.21
N ILE A 333 8.28 6.73 -11.99
CA ILE A 333 7.67 7.86 -11.32
C ILE A 333 8.73 8.77 -10.73
N VAL A 334 8.61 10.06 -11.03
CA VAL A 334 9.56 11.09 -10.58
C VAL A 334 9.58 11.23 -9.06
N THR A 335 10.70 11.75 -8.55
CA THR A 335 10.96 11.85 -7.11
C THR A 335 9.93 12.65 -6.32
N GLY A 336 9.39 13.75 -6.87
CA GLY A 336 8.37 14.58 -6.22
C GLY A 336 7.00 13.91 -6.09
N ALA A 337 6.70 12.92 -6.93
CA ALA A 337 5.44 12.18 -6.93
C ALA A 337 5.50 10.85 -6.13
N LEU A 338 6.66 10.54 -5.53
CA LEU A 338 6.79 9.38 -4.64
C LEU A 338 6.14 9.67 -3.29
N ASN A 339 5.31 8.74 -2.83
CA ASN A 339 4.84 8.75 -1.45
C ASN A 339 6.03 8.52 -0.48
N ASN A 340 5.87 8.91 0.79
CA ASN A 340 6.96 8.81 1.78
C ASN A 340 7.52 7.39 1.96
N ALA A 341 6.75 6.33 1.69
CA ALA A 341 7.23 4.96 1.86
C ALA A 341 8.10 4.46 0.70
N ALA A 342 7.78 4.80 -0.55
CA ALA A 342 8.47 4.25 -1.71
C ALA A 342 9.87 4.86 -1.90
N ALA A 343 10.88 3.99 -2.03
CA ALA A 343 12.22 4.37 -2.50
C ALA A 343 12.27 4.50 -4.03
N LYS A 344 11.45 3.71 -4.73
CA LYS A 344 11.26 3.71 -6.18
C LYS A 344 9.86 3.16 -6.50
N LYS A 345 9.24 3.70 -7.53
CA LYS A 345 7.90 3.30 -7.99
C LYS A 345 7.86 3.21 -9.52
N TYR A 346 7.23 2.14 -10.00
CA TYR A 346 6.85 1.97 -11.40
C TYR A 346 5.34 1.88 -11.50
N ASP A 347 4.77 2.62 -12.46
CA ASP A 347 3.37 2.49 -12.80
C ASP A 347 3.24 1.82 -14.17
N LEU A 348 2.28 0.89 -14.33
CA LEU A 348 1.88 0.38 -15.63
C LEU A 348 0.60 1.08 -16.04
N GLU A 349 0.71 1.83 -17.12
CA GLU A 349 -0.37 2.60 -17.69
C GLU A 349 -0.86 1.90 -18.96
N ALA A 350 -2.13 1.48 -18.98
CA ALA A 350 -2.71 0.85 -20.16
C ALA A 350 -3.32 1.90 -21.09
N TRP A 351 -3.34 1.61 -22.39
CA TRP A 351 -3.90 2.50 -23.39
C TRP A 351 -5.44 2.46 -23.41
N PHE A 352 -6.05 3.64 -23.32
CA PHE A 352 -7.50 3.81 -23.35
C PHE A 352 -7.93 4.34 -24.72
N PRO A 353 -8.52 3.51 -25.60
CA PRO A 353 -8.72 3.85 -27.01
C PRO A 353 -9.79 4.91 -27.26
N PHE A 354 -10.72 5.16 -26.33
CA PHE A 354 -11.69 6.25 -26.48
C PHE A 354 -11.04 7.60 -26.17
N GLN A 355 -10.30 7.68 -25.07
CA GLN A 355 -9.61 8.89 -24.60
C GLN A 355 -8.30 9.17 -25.35
N LYS A 356 -7.70 8.16 -25.97
CA LYS A 356 -6.37 8.21 -26.62
C LYS A 356 -5.25 8.63 -25.68
N GLU A 357 -5.26 8.07 -24.48
CA GLU A 357 -4.24 8.32 -23.46
C GLU A 357 -3.92 7.02 -22.74
N TYR A 358 -2.74 6.96 -22.13
CA TYR A 358 -2.41 5.91 -21.17
C TYR A 358 -2.96 6.31 -19.80
N LYS A 359 -3.49 5.34 -19.06
CA LYS A 359 -4.02 5.53 -17.71
C LYS A 359 -3.44 4.47 -16.78
N GLU A 360 -3.04 4.90 -15.60
CA GLU A 360 -2.54 4.04 -14.51
C GLU A 360 -3.55 2.92 -14.20
N LEU A 361 -3.07 1.66 -14.23
CA LEU A 361 -3.81 0.49 -13.76
C LEU A 361 -3.08 -0.27 -12.65
N VAL A 362 -1.75 -0.14 -12.61
CA VAL A 362 -0.89 -0.76 -11.61
C VAL A 362 0.11 0.26 -11.12
N SER A 363 0.36 0.22 -9.82
CA SER A 363 1.54 0.82 -9.21
C SER A 363 2.32 -0.27 -8.48
N CYS A 364 3.64 -0.27 -8.64
CA CYS A 364 4.60 -1.19 -8.03
C CYS A 364 5.66 -0.37 -7.30
N SER A 365 5.80 -0.57 -5.99
CA SER A 365 6.70 0.19 -5.12
C SER A 365 7.63 -0.73 -4.35
N ASN A 366 8.90 -0.33 -4.25
CA ASN A 366 9.81 -0.88 -3.24
C ASN A 366 9.89 0.12 -2.08
N CYS A 367 9.47 -0.31 -0.88
CA CYS A 367 9.47 0.53 0.32
C CYS A 367 10.66 0.26 1.24
N THR A 368 11.60 -0.60 0.82
CA THR A 368 12.74 -1.06 1.62
C THR A 368 12.30 -1.42 3.05
N ASP A 369 13.08 -1.09 4.05
CA ASP A 369 12.78 -1.23 5.46
C ASP A 369 11.89 -0.11 6.04
N TYR A 370 11.40 0.85 5.24
CA TYR A 370 10.71 2.03 5.76
C TYR A 370 9.41 1.67 6.51
N GLN A 371 8.60 0.79 5.94
CA GLN A 371 7.35 0.33 6.56
C GLN A 371 7.62 -0.65 7.71
N THR A 372 8.56 -1.57 7.50
CA THR A 372 8.86 -2.67 8.42
C THR A 372 9.54 -2.19 9.71
N ARG A 373 10.26 -1.07 9.68
CA ARG A 373 10.74 -0.37 10.89
C ARG A 373 9.60 0.08 11.80
N GLU A 374 8.58 0.72 11.23
CA GLU A 374 7.42 1.20 12.00
C GLU A 374 6.60 0.03 12.56
N LEU A 375 6.49 -1.03 11.78
CA LEU A 375 5.79 -2.25 12.15
C LEU A 375 6.65 -3.19 13.01
N GLU A 376 7.92 -2.86 13.24
CA GLU A 376 8.88 -3.68 13.97
C GLU A 376 9.05 -5.13 13.42
N ILE A 377 9.05 -5.29 12.09
CA ILE A 377 9.24 -6.58 11.38
C ILE A 377 10.72 -6.78 11.08
N ARG A 378 11.37 -7.64 11.87
CA ARG A 378 12.83 -7.72 11.92
C ARG A 378 13.36 -8.90 11.12
N HIS A 379 14.54 -8.72 10.54
CA HIS A 379 15.26 -9.76 9.81
C HIS A 379 16.19 -10.52 10.78
N GLY A 380 16.09 -11.85 10.81
CA GLY A 380 16.97 -12.71 11.61
C GLY A 380 16.41 -13.15 12.96
N SER A 381 17.29 -13.51 13.88
CA SER A 381 16.95 -14.12 15.17
C SER A 381 17.21 -13.19 16.36
N LYS A 382 16.34 -13.26 17.38
CA LYS A 382 16.47 -12.52 18.65
C LYS A 382 17.78 -12.80 19.41
N LYS A 383 18.49 -13.90 19.10
CA LYS A 383 19.78 -14.27 19.72
C LYS A 383 20.96 -13.51 19.11
N GLY A 384 21.13 -12.26 19.53
CA GLY A 384 22.38 -11.60 19.94
C GLY A 384 23.73 -11.80 19.21
N LYS A 385 23.82 -12.37 18.01
CA LYS A 385 25.12 -12.59 17.33
C LYS A 385 25.19 -12.29 15.84
N GLN A 386 24.15 -11.72 15.25
CA GLN A 386 24.25 -11.05 13.96
C GLN A 386 23.68 -9.65 14.08
N ILE A 387 24.40 -8.82 14.82
CA ILE A 387 24.53 -7.45 14.36
C ILE A 387 25.91 -7.33 13.74
N VAL A 388 25.95 -7.28 12.41
CA VAL A 388 27.12 -6.77 11.71
C VAL A 388 27.14 -5.26 11.95
N GLY A 389 28.03 -4.78 12.82
CA GLY A 389 28.12 -3.35 13.19
C GLY A 389 27.60 -2.96 14.58
N GLY A 390 27.52 -3.87 15.55
CA GLY A 390 27.51 -3.49 16.97
C GLY A 390 26.17 -3.20 17.67
N GLY A 391 25.11 -3.97 17.45
CA GLY A 391 23.84 -3.84 18.19
C GLY A 391 22.56 -3.43 17.42
N LYS A 392 22.67 -2.84 16.22
CA LYS A 392 21.56 -2.39 15.36
C LYS A 392 20.67 -3.53 14.85
N LYS A 393 19.35 -3.38 15.00
CA LYS A 393 18.36 -4.30 14.42
C LYS A 393 18.36 -4.14 12.90
N GLU A 394 18.34 -5.26 12.19
CA GLU A 394 18.06 -5.29 10.75
C GLU A 394 16.57 -5.59 10.53
N TYR A 395 16.00 -5.01 9.48
CA TYR A 395 14.57 -5.13 9.16
C TYR A 395 14.44 -5.72 7.76
N VAL A 396 13.38 -6.51 7.55
CA VAL A 396 13.07 -7.02 6.20
C VAL A 396 12.66 -5.87 5.29
N HIS A 397 12.76 -6.05 3.98
CA HIS A 397 12.22 -5.09 3.03
C HIS A 397 10.78 -5.46 2.66
N ALA A 398 9.92 -4.45 2.51
CA ALA A 398 8.54 -4.60 2.06
C ALA A 398 8.35 -4.01 0.67
N LEU A 399 7.66 -4.75 -0.18
CA LEU A 399 7.28 -4.35 -1.53
C LEU A 399 5.80 -4.59 -1.74
N ASN A 400 5.17 -3.69 -2.48
CA ASN A 400 3.78 -3.80 -2.87
C ASN A 400 3.65 -3.54 -4.37
N ALA A 401 2.77 -4.27 -5.03
CA ALA A 401 2.36 -3.97 -6.38
C ALA A 401 0.91 -4.34 -6.57
N VAL A 402 0.17 -3.48 -7.25
CA VAL A 402 -1.16 -3.84 -7.72
C VAL A 402 -0.98 -4.93 -8.79
N SER A 403 -1.51 -6.13 -8.56
CA SER A 403 -1.59 -7.13 -9.63
C SER A 403 -2.72 -6.79 -10.59
N LEU A 404 -3.85 -6.30 -10.03
CA LEU A 404 -5.03 -5.93 -10.79
C LEU A 404 -5.89 -4.89 -10.05
N GLY A 405 -5.94 -3.64 -10.54
CA GLY A 405 -7.00 -2.69 -10.23
C GLY A 405 -8.24 -3.06 -11.03
N MET A 406 -9.17 -3.80 -10.42
CA MET A 406 -10.14 -4.61 -11.17
C MET A 406 -11.11 -3.80 -12.00
N ILE A 407 -11.56 -2.69 -11.45
CA ILE A 407 -12.54 -1.83 -12.10
C ILE A 407 -11.88 -1.00 -13.22
N PRO A 408 -10.73 -0.35 -13.00
CA PRO A 408 -9.92 0.24 -14.08
C PRO A 408 -9.52 -0.77 -15.18
N SER A 409 -9.26 -2.03 -14.83
CA SER A 409 -8.87 -3.07 -15.79
C SER A 409 -10.05 -3.65 -16.57
N LEU A 410 -11.21 -3.80 -15.93
CA LEU A 410 -12.49 -4.09 -16.59
C LEU A 410 -12.82 -3.00 -17.63
N VAL A 411 -12.54 -1.74 -17.30
CA VAL A 411 -12.66 -0.61 -18.21
C VAL A 411 -11.71 -0.72 -19.42
N GLY A 412 -10.44 -1.08 -19.19
CA GLY A 412 -9.46 -1.32 -20.26
C GLY A 412 -9.88 -2.44 -21.21
N ILE A 413 -10.26 -3.60 -20.66
CA ILE A 413 -10.73 -4.77 -21.42
C ILE A 413 -11.94 -4.40 -22.28
N ILE A 414 -12.96 -3.79 -21.69
CA ILE A 414 -14.20 -3.43 -22.38
C ILE A 414 -13.94 -2.46 -23.55
N SER A 415 -13.02 -1.53 -23.37
CA SER A 415 -12.64 -0.57 -24.41
C SER A 415 -11.98 -1.26 -25.62
N LEU A 416 -11.29 -2.39 -25.40
CA LEU A 416 -10.70 -3.21 -26.47
C LEU A 416 -11.69 -4.15 -27.15
N ILE A 417 -12.67 -4.71 -26.41
CA ILE A 417 -13.76 -5.53 -26.97
C ILE A 417 -14.54 -4.76 -28.05
N HIS A 418 -14.71 -3.45 -27.86
CA HIS A 418 -15.41 -2.63 -28.86
C HIS A 418 -14.59 -2.41 -30.13
N ARG A 419 -13.26 -2.36 -29.99
CA ARG A 419 -12.32 -2.09 -31.08
C ARG A 419 -12.07 -3.30 -31.97
N TYR A 420 -11.94 -4.48 -31.38
CA TYR A 420 -11.81 -5.73 -32.10
C TYR A 420 -13.14 -6.46 -31.97
N ARG A 421 -13.95 -6.51 -33.03
CA ARG A 421 -15.17 -7.35 -33.15
C ARG A 421 -14.95 -8.86 -32.89
N HIS A 422 -13.79 -9.23 -32.37
CA HIS A 422 -13.38 -10.57 -32.02
C HIS A 422 -13.84 -10.89 -30.60
N SER A 423 -14.78 -11.83 -30.53
CA SER A 423 -14.83 -12.92 -29.58
C SER A 423 -13.65 -12.91 -28.59
N VAL A 424 -13.83 -12.31 -27.41
CA VAL A 424 -12.81 -12.38 -26.36
C VAL A 424 -12.56 -13.84 -26.03
N LEU A 425 -11.33 -14.26 -26.19
CA LEU A 425 -10.78 -15.53 -25.71
C LEU A 425 -10.77 -15.52 -24.16
N LEU A 426 -11.94 -15.43 -23.54
CA LEU A 426 -12.14 -15.88 -22.16
C LEU A 426 -12.34 -17.40 -22.11
N SER A 427 -12.26 -18.08 -23.26
CA SER A 427 -12.89 -19.38 -23.41
C SER A 427 -12.10 -20.56 -22.91
N GLU A 428 -10.76 -20.58 -23.00
CA GLU A 428 -10.01 -21.76 -22.54
C GLU A 428 -9.87 -21.79 -21.01
N HIS A 429 -9.57 -20.64 -20.39
CA HIS A 429 -9.38 -20.55 -18.94
C HIS A 429 -10.70 -20.50 -18.15
N TYR A 430 -11.75 -19.84 -18.68
CA TYR A 430 -13.08 -19.88 -18.06
C TYR A 430 -13.77 -21.23 -18.26
N ALA A 431 -13.56 -21.91 -19.41
CA ALA A 431 -14.04 -23.28 -19.58
C ALA A 431 -13.36 -24.24 -18.59
N ALA A 432 -12.09 -24.02 -18.22
CA ALA A 432 -11.42 -24.82 -17.20
C ALA A 432 -12.08 -24.68 -15.80
N PHE A 433 -12.52 -23.48 -15.43
CA PHE A 433 -13.24 -23.23 -14.17
C PHE A 433 -14.70 -23.76 -14.19
N LEU A 434 -15.37 -23.74 -15.35
CA LEU A 434 -16.69 -24.34 -15.51
C LEU A 434 -16.67 -25.88 -15.62
N ARG A 435 -15.52 -26.50 -15.93
CA ARG A 435 -15.36 -27.96 -15.96
C ARG A 435 -15.53 -28.59 -14.57
N THR A 436 -15.27 -27.85 -13.49
CA THR A 436 -15.38 -28.35 -12.11
C THR A 436 -16.79 -28.36 -11.52
N THR A 437 -17.81 -27.82 -12.22
CA THR A 437 -19.19 -27.71 -11.68
C THR A 437 -20.26 -28.50 -12.44
N LYS A 438 -19.89 -29.49 -13.27
CA LYS A 438 -20.89 -30.35 -13.95
C LYS A 438 -20.69 -31.83 -13.68
N GLN A 439 -21.23 -32.30 -12.55
CA GLN A 439 -21.85 -33.63 -12.52
C GLN A 439 -23.33 -33.50 -12.90
N ARG A 440 -23.63 -33.81 -14.17
CA ARG A 440 -24.78 -34.57 -14.72
C ARG A 440 -25.32 -33.99 -16.03
N LYS A 441 -25.19 -34.85 -17.06
CA LYS A 441 -26.09 -35.14 -18.19
C LYS A 441 -26.69 -33.94 -18.92
N ASP A 442 -26.02 -33.47 -19.96
CA ASP A 442 -26.24 -33.95 -21.33
C ASP A 442 -25.29 -33.19 -22.27
N SER A 443 -24.85 -33.91 -23.31
CA SER A 443 -23.76 -33.56 -24.22
C SER A 443 -23.98 -32.22 -24.94
N LEU A 444 -23.17 -31.23 -24.60
CA LEU A 444 -22.91 -30.05 -25.44
C LEU A 444 -21.41 -29.96 -25.68
N CYS A 445 -21.04 -29.99 -26.96
CA CYS A 445 -19.67 -29.91 -27.46
C CYS A 445 -18.97 -28.62 -26.96
N PRO A 446 -17.66 -28.67 -26.60
CA PRO A 446 -16.89 -27.51 -26.11
C PRO A 446 -17.00 -26.25 -26.98
N ARG A 447 -17.09 -26.40 -28.32
CA ARG A 447 -17.25 -25.28 -29.27
C ARG A 447 -18.61 -24.58 -29.21
N CYS A 448 -19.64 -25.22 -28.66
CA CYS A 448 -21.00 -24.66 -28.56
C CYS A 448 -21.15 -23.69 -27.38
N CYS A 449 -20.47 -23.92 -26.25
CA CYS A 449 -20.55 -22.99 -25.11
C CYS A 449 -19.74 -21.71 -25.34
N GLU A 450 -18.60 -21.82 -26.01
CA GLU A 450 -17.80 -20.69 -26.52
C GLU A 450 -18.58 -19.75 -27.43
N SER A 451 -19.26 -20.34 -28.42
CA SER A 451 -20.00 -19.59 -29.42
C SER A 451 -21.26 -18.94 -28.83
N ILE A 452 -21.92 -19.54 -27.85
CA ILE A 452 -23.12 -18.95 -27.23
C ILE A 452 -22.78 -17.67 -26.43
N PHE A 453 -21.68 -17.65 -25.67
CA PHE A 453 -21.33 -16.48 -24.84
C PHE A 453 -20.83 -15.29 -25.69
N LEU A 454 -20.00 -15.56 -26.69
CA LEU A 454 -19.41 -14.52 -27.56
C LEU A 454 -20.41 -14.02 -28.61
N ALA A 455 -21.29 -14.88 -29.12
CA ALA A 455 -22.42 -14.46 -29.94
C ALA A 455 -23.44 -13.64 -29.12
N SER A 456 -23.66 -13.95 -27.84
CA SER A 456 -24.59 -13.18 -26.99
C SER A 456 -24.08 -11.76 -26.72
N LEU A 457 -22.78 -11.59 -26.44
CA LEU A 457 -22.17 -10.27 -26.25
C LEU A 457 -22.23 -9.43 -27.54
N SER A 458 -21.87 -10.02 -28.68
CA SER A 458 -21.90 -9.32 -29.97
C SER A 458 -23.33 -9.02 -30.45
N SER A 459 -24.29 -9.92 -30.22
CA SER A 459 -25.70 -9.73 -30.58
C SER A 459 -26.43 -8.74 -29.66
N CYS A 460 -26.08 -8.68 -28.37
CA CYS A 460 -26.67 -7.73 -27.43
C CYS A 460 -26.21 -6.29 -27.73
N LEU A 461 -24.94 -6.11 -28.11
CA LEU A 461 -24.37 -4.83 -28.55
C LEU A 461 -25.01 -4.28 -29.85
N LEU A 462 -25.52 -5.16 -30.73
CA LEU A 462 -26.15 -4.78 -32.01
C LEU A 462 -27.66 -4.51 -31.91
N SER A 463 -28.35 -5.04 -30.89
CA SER A 463 -29.83 -5.10 -30.86
C SER A 463 -30.53 -4.10 -29.94
N ARG A 464 -29.81 -3.45 -29.01
CA ARG A 464 -30.44 -2.54 -28.02
C ARG A 464 -30.17 -1.08 -28.35
N ARG A 465 -31.19 -0.40 -28.91
CA ARG A 465 -31.29 1.07 -28.81
C ARG A 465 -31.57 1.44 -27.35
N PRO A 466 -31.02 2.56 -26.84
CA PRO A 466 -31.30 3.00 -25.48
C PRO A 466 -32.82 3.21 -25.31
N PRO A 467 -33.37 2.98 -24.09
CA PRO A 467 -34.75 3.37 -23.81
C PRO A 467 -34.90 4.87 -24.11
N ARG A 468 -35.91 5.23 -24.90
CA ARG A 468 -36.28 6.63 -25.09
C ARG A 468 -36.72 7.20 -23.74
N LYS A 469 -36.29 8.45 -23.48
CA LYS A 469 -36.45 9.20 -22.23
C LYS A 469 -37.81 9.04 -21.56
#